data_AF-A3BYU2-F1
#
_entry.id   AF-A3BYU2-F1
#
_cell.length_a   1.000
_cell.length_b   1.000
_cell.length_c   1.000
_cell.angle_alpha   90.00
_cell.angle_beta   90.00
_cell.angle_gamma   90.00
#
_symmetry.space_group_name_H-M   'P 1'
#
loop_
_entity.id
_entity.type
_entity.pdbx_description
1 polymer ?
#
loop_
_entity_poly.entity_id
_entity_poly.type
_entity_poly.pdbx_seq_one_letter_code
_entity_poly.pdbx_strand_id
1 'polypeptide(L)'
;MGFYQLPEGIYQKFDSIRGKYYWASNKQGRKYHIVRWIDLAFSKEFGGIGLIETRTLNTALLAKWIMKIESDDKSLCIELLLRKKYLHGKGIFQCNSDKGSQFWKGLLNIRRWMQLGSEWLLGDGSHIWFWYDIWHGTCPLKTIFPKIFEICNQQNITVSEVPTKGADYLTFRRSFGEIEVQQWQDL
;
A
#
# COMPACT_ATOMS: atom_id res chain seq x y z
N MET A 1 -14.78 12.35 4.53
CA MET A 1 -13.33 12.38 4.25
C MET A 1 -12.68 10.99 4.12
N GLY A 2 -13.36 9.86 4.38
CA GLY A 2 -12.68 8.55 4.37
C GLY A 2 -12.90 7.66 3.14
N PHE A 3 -13.73 8.07 2.19
CA PHE A 3 -14.15 7.21 1.06
C PHE A 3 -13.62 7.69 -0.30
N TYR A 4 -13.10 8.91 -0.41
CA TYR A 4 -12.55 9.40 -1.67
C TYR A 4 -11.22 10.06 -1.41
N GLN A 5 -10.30 9.91 -2.37
CA GLN A 5 -9.12 10.74 -2.42
C GLN A 5 -9.57 12.14 -2.81
N LEU A 6 -9.28 13.13 -1.95
CA LEU A 6 -9.73 14.49 -2.17
C LEU A 6 -8.75 15.22 -3.12
N PRO A 7 -9.23 16.14 -3.97
CA PRO A 7 -8.36 17.02 -4.73
C PRO A 7 -7.54 17.95 -3.83
N GLU A 8 -6.38 18.37 -4.32
CA GLU A 8 -5.43 19.19 -3.57
C GLU A 8 -6.02 20.50 -3.05
N GLY A 9 -6.84 21.17 -3.86
CA GLY A 9 -7.54 22.40 -3.44
C GLY A 9 -8.52 22.20 -2.27
N ILE A 10 -9.03 20.99 -2.04
CA ILE A 10 -9.90 20.70 -0.89
C ILE A 10 -9.08 20.55 0.38
N TYR A 11 -7.91 19.89 0.32
CA TYR A 11 -6.99 19.82 1.47
C TYR A 11 -6.61 21.23 1.93
N GLN A 12 -6.20 22.09 0.99
CA GLN A 12 -5.84 23.48 1.28
C GLN A 12 -6.99 24.28 1.89
N LYS A 13 -8.24 24.06 1.46
CA LYS A 13 -9.42 24.71 2.07
C LYS A 13 -9.63 24.26 3.50
N PHE A 14 -9.53 22.96 3.79
CA PHE A 14 -9.66 22.44 5.16
C PHE A 14 -8.55 22.98 6.06
N ASP A 15 -7.30 22.93 5.60
CA ASP A 15 -6.15 23.44 6.34
C ASP A 15 -6.25 24.96 6.54
N SER A 16 -6.77 25.70 5.58
CA SER A 16 -7.03 27.15 5.72
C SER A 16 -8.09 27.46 6.79
N ILE A 17 -9.18 26.69 6.86
CA ILE A 17 -10.23 26.88 7.88
C ILE A 17 -9.67 26.53 9.26
N ARG A 18 -8.95 25.40 9.37
CA ARG A 18 -8.30 24.98 10.62
C ARG A 18 -7.25 25.99 11.07
N GLY A 19 -6.45 26.52 10.16
CA GLY A 19 -5.46 27.57 10.42
C GLY A 19 -6.10 28.87 10.90
N LYS A 20 -7.18 29.33 10.24
CA LYS A 20 -7.93 30.51 10.68
C LYS A 20 -8.51 30.33 12.08
N TYR A 21 -9.03 29.14 12.39
CA TYR A 21 -9.55 28.83 13.71
C TYR A 21 -8.43 28.79 14.77
N TYR A 22 -7.33 28.12 14.47
CA TYR A 22 -6.20 27.98 15.39
C TYR A 22 -5.55 29.33 15.73
N TRP A 23 -5.44 30.21 14.75
CA TRP A 23 -4.90 31.57 14.92
C TRP A 23 -5.99 32.61 15.21
N ALA A 24 -7.25 32.19 15.42
CA ALA A 24 -8.32 33.10 15.81
C ALA A 24 -8.08 33.63 17.23
N SER A 25 -8.31 34.92 17.43
CA SER A 25 -8.22 35.61 18.72
C SER A 25 -9.61 36.10 19.12
N ASN A 26 -9.94 36.05 20.41
CA ASN A 26 -11.20 36.59 20.95
C ASN A 26 -11.32 38.12 20.80
N LYS A 27 -10.19 38.83 20.67
CA LYS A 27 -10.17 40.28 20.42
C LYS A 27 -10.21 40.56 18.92
N GLN A 28 -11.11 41.46 18.51
CA GLN A 28 -11.33 41.88 17.11
C GLN A 28 -10.00 42.27 16.44
N GLY A 29 -9.48 41.38 15.59
CA GLY A 29 -8.25 41.61 14.82
C GLY A 29 -7.73 40.31 14.22
N ARG A 30 -7.42 40.32 12.92
CA ARG A 30 -6.71 39.20 12.27
C ARG A 30 -5.28 39.15 12.81
N LYS A 31 -4.86 38.04 13.41
CA LYS A 31 -3.46 37.80 13.74
C LYS A 31 -2.72 37.20 12.55
N TYR A 32 -1.44 37.54 12.43
CA TYR A 32 -0.54 36.96 11.44
C TYR A 32 -0.24 35.49 11.78
N HIS A 33 -0.12 34.65 10.74
CA HIS A 33 0.40 33.30 10.88
C HIS A 33 1.91 33.37 11.16
N ILE A 34 2.31 33.10 12.40
CA ILE A 34 3.72 33.18 12.81
C ILE A 34 4.51 31.97 12.30
N VAL A 35 3.84 30.84 12.11
CA VAL A 35 4.43 29.56 11.68
C VAL A 35 3.57 28.97 10.57
N ARG A 36 4.20 28.28 9.60
CA ARG A 36 3.45 27.62 8.51
C ARG A 36 2.60 26.49 9.10
N TRP A 37 1.42 26.27 8.50
CA TRP A 37 0.49 25.24 8.96
C TRP A 37 1.08 23.83 8.96
N ILE A 38 1.91 23.51 7.96
CA ILE A 38 2.59 22.20 7.83
C ILE A 38 3.59 22.00 8.97
N ASP A 39 4.29 23.05 9.40
CA ASP A 39 5.29 22.95 10.47
C ASP A 39 4.61 22.65 11.84
N LEU A 40 3.38 23.13 12.04
CA LEU A 40 2.58 22.80 13.22
C LEU A 40 2.11 21.34 13.24
N ALA A 41 2.06 20.70 12.07
CA ALA A 41 1.55 19.34 11.90
C ALA A 41 2.58 18.25 12.25
N PHE A 42 3.85 18.61 12.46
CA PHE A 42 4.84 17.65 12.95
C PHE A 42 4.52 17.15 14.36
N SER A 43 5.06 15.98 14.72
CA SER A 43 4.94 15.46 16.07
C SER A 43 5.62 16.40 17.07
N LYS A 44 5.20 16.32 18.34
CA LYS A 44 5.80 17.12 19.42
C LYS A 44 7.29 16.86 19.60
N GLU A 45 7.74 15.65 19.29
CA GLU A 45 9.15 15.24 19.36
C GLU A 45 10.02 15.99 18.35
N PHE A 46 9.46 16.37 17.19
CA PHE A 46 10.15 17.15 16.17
C PHE A 46 9.83 18.65 16.24
N GLY A 47 9.32 19.14 17.38
CA GLY A 47 9.02 20.56 17.59
C GLY A 47 7.71 21.05 16.99
N GLY A 48 6.84 20.16 16.52
CA GLY A 48 5.47 20.48 16.10
C GLY A 48 4.47 20.42 17.25
N ILE A 49 3.19 20.62 16.93
CA ILE A 49 2.09 20.59 17.92
C ILE A 49 1.37 19.22 17.93
N GLY A 50 1.62 18.40 16.91
CA GLY A 50 0.94 17.11 16.70
C GLY A 50 -0.42 17.24 16.03
N LEU A 51 -0.67 18.32 15.28
CA LEU A 51 -1.87 18.43 14.46
C LEU A 51 -1.77 17.50 13.25
N ILE A 52 -2.81 16.73 12.95
CA ILE A 52 -2.76 15.84 11.78
C ILE A 52 -3.07 16.63 10.51
N GLU A 53 -2.15 16.62 9.56
CA GLU A 53 -2.35 17.18 8.22
C GLU A 53 -3.54 16.50 7.53
N THR A 54 -4.42 17.28 6.90
CA THR A 54 -5.65 16.75 6.28
C THR A 54 -5.35 15.73 5.18
N ARG A 55 -4.28 15.92 4.40
CA ARG A 55 -3.86 14.97 3.35
C ARG A 55 -3.44 13.64 3.97
N THR A 56 -2.58 13.68 4.99
CA THR A 56 -2.13 12.50 5.75
C THR A 56 -3.32 11.77 6.41
N LEU A 57 -4.29 12.50 6.97
CA LEU A 57 -5.49 11.88 7.53
C LEU A 57 -6.32 11.15 6.46
N ASN A 58 -6.53 11.76 5.29
CA ASN A 58 -7.30 11.15 4.21
C ASN A 58 -6.63 9.89 3.65
N THR A 59 -5.30 9.93 3.47
CA THR A 59 -4.53 8.76 3.02
C THR A 59 -4.58 7.63 4.06
N ALA A 60 -4.43 7.92 5.35
CA ALA A 60 -4.57 6.94 6.43
C ALA A 60 -5.98 6.32 6.48
N LEU A 61 -7.04 7.12 6.27
CA LEU A 61 -8.41 6.60 6.23
C LEU A 61 -8.66 5.67 5.04
N LEU A 62 -8.08 5.95 3.88
CA LEU A 62 -8.15 5.08 2.72
C LEU A 62 -7.28 3.82 2.89
N ALA A 63 -6.11 3.94 3.54
CA ALA A 63 -5.31 2.79 3.93
C ALA A 63 -6.07 1.85 4.88
N LYS A 64 -6.84 2.42 5.82
CA LYS A 64 -7.73 1.66 6.71
C LYS A 64 -8.78 0.85 5.94
N TRP A 65 -9.26 1.33 4.79
CA TRP A 65 -10.16 0.54 3.94
C TRP A 65 -9.47 -0.66 3.33
N ILE A 66 -8.21 -0.52 2.91
CA ILE A 66 -7.44 -1.65 2.37
C ILE A 66 -7.21 -2.69 3.46
N MET A 67 -6.81 -2.27 4.66
CA MET A 67 -6.69 -3.19 5.80
C MET A 67 -8.00 -3.92 6.09
N LYS A 68 -9.15 -3.26 5.97
CA LYS A 68 -10.45 -3.90 6.14
C LYS A 68 -10.79 -4.91 5.03
N ILE A 69 -10.34 -4.68 3.80
CA ILE A 69 -10.55 -5.61 2.68
C ILE A 69 -9.74 -6.90 2.90
N GLU A 70 -8.50 -6.73 3.36
CA GLU A 70 -7.56 -7.82 3.66
C GLU A 70 -7.89 -8.53 4.97
N SER A 71 -8.43 -7.81 5.96
CA SER A 71 -9.08 -8.44 7.10
C SER A 71 -10.27 -9.24 6.61
N ASP A 72 -10.56 -10.39 7.23
CA ASP A 72 -11.78 -11.18 6.92
C ASP A 72 -13.05 -10.53 7.51
N ASP A 73 -13.21 -9.22 7.31
CA ASP A 73 -14.37 -8.45 7.73
C ASP A 73 -15.51 -8.70 6.73
N LYS A 74 -16.50 -9.49 7.19
CA LYS A 74 -17.67 -9.93 6.40
C LYS A 74 -18.75 -8.87 6.27
N SER A 75 -18.40 -7.58 6.40
CA SER A 75 -19.35 -6.51 6.17
C SER A 75 -19.89 -6.57 4.72
N LEU A 76 -21.22 -6.44 4.57
CA LEU A 76 -21.90 -6.53 3.26
C LEU A 76 -21.30 -5.56 2.23
N CYS A 77 -20.86 -4.38 2.67
CA CYS A 77 -20.21 -3.40 1.81
C CYS A 77 -18.88 -3.92 1.24
N ILE A 78 -18.06 -4.58 2.04
CA ILE A 78 -16.78 -5.14 1.58
C ILE A 78 -17.05 -6.35 0.68
N GLU A 79 -17.96 -7.24 1.07
CA GLU A 79 -18.23 -8.45 0.31
C GLU A 79 -18.86 -8.14 -1.07
N LEU A 80 -19.91 -7.31 -1.10
CA LEU A 80 -20.65 -7.04 -2.33
C LEU A 80 -19.98 -5.95 -3.19
N LEU A 81 -19.60 -4.81 -2.59
CA LEU A 81 -19.13 -3.65 -3.38
C LEU A 81 -17.66 -3.72 -3.73
N LEU A 82 -16.85 -4.44 -2.94
CA LEU A 82 -15.40 -4.54 -3.14
C LEU A 82 -15.00 -5.92 -3.66
N ARG A 83 -15.30 -6.99 -2.91
CA ARG A 83 -14.88 -8.36 -3.26
C ARG A 83 -15.53 -8.85 -4.56
N LYS A 84 -16.86 -8.81 -4.66
CA LYS A 84 -17.58 -9.32 -5.86
C LYS A 84 -17.43 -8.42 -7.09
N LYS A 85 -17.34 -7.10 -6.91
CA LYS A 85 -17.32 -6.14 -8.03
C LYS A 85 -15.94 -5.89 -8.61
N TYR A 86 -14.88 -5.87 -7.80
CA TYR A 86 -13.54 -5.47 -8.24
C TYR A 86 -12.48 -6.56 -8.08
N LEU A 87 -12.52 -7.32 -6.99
CA LEU A 87 -11.46 -8.28 -6.65
C LEU A 87 -11.66 -9.64 -7.33
N HIS A 88 -12.91 -10.08 -7.56
CA HIS A 88 -13.24 -11.35 -8.24
C HIS A 88 -12.43 -12.56 -7.72
N GLY A 89 -12.18 -12.62 -6.41
CA GLY A 89 -11.39 -13.69 -5.77
C GLY A 89 -9.87 -13.49 -5.74
N LYS A 90 -9.36 -12.37 -6.26
CA LYS A 90 -7.93 -11.98 -6.15
C LYS A 90 -7.72 -11.04 -4.95
N GLY A 91 -6.49 -11.00 -4.43
CA GLY A 91 -6.10 -10.00 -3.42
C GLY A 91 -6.00 -8.59 -4.02
N ILE A 92 -6.16 -7.54 -3.22
CA ILE A 92 -6.11 -6.15 -3.73
C ILE A 92 -4.76 -5.82 -4.38
N PHE A 93 -3.70 -6.42 -3.86
CA PHE A 93 -2.32 -6.27 -4.33
C PHE A 93 -2.05 -6.95 -5.67
N GLN A 94 -2.92 -7.86 -6.09
CA GLN A 94 -2.84 -8.56 -7.37
C GLN A 94 -3.66 -7.87 -8.48
N CYS A 95 -4.54 -6.93 -8.12
CA CYS A 95 -5.39 -6.22 -9.08
C CYS A 95 -4.62 -5.12 -9.81
N ASN A 96 -4.53 -5.22 -11.14
CA ASN A 96 -3.94 -4.19 -12.00
C ASN A 96 -4.96 -3.39 -12.83
N SER A 97 -6.26 -3.47 -12.50
CA SER A 97 -7.29 -2.78 -13.29
C SER A 97 -7.40 -1.30 -12.93
N ASP A 98 -7.10 -0.42 -13.88
CA ASP A 98 -7.37 1.02 -13.76
C ASP A 98 -8.82 1.40 -14.13
N LYS A 99 -9.66 0.39 -14.38
CA LYS A 99 -11.08 0.56 -14.67
C LYS A 99 -11.87 0.43 -13.37
N GLY A 100 -12.52 1.51 -12.93
CA GLY A 100 -13.32 1.48 -11.72
C GLY A 100 -13.79 2.86 -11.27
N SER A 101 -14.47 2.90 -10.12
CA SER A 101 -14.92 4.15 -9.51
C SER A 101 -13.73 4.98 -9.00
N GLN A 102 -13.96 6.28 -8.79
CA GLN A 102 -12.96 7.18 -8.20
C GLN A 102 -12.45 6.69 -6.84
N PHE A 103 -13.30 6.01 -6.06
CA PHE A 103 -12.91 5.35 -4.82
C PHE A 103 -11.90 4.22 -5.07
N TRP A 104 -12.18 3.33 -6.03
CA TRP A 104 -11.28 2.23 -6.37
C TRP A 104 -9.91 2.74 -6.85
N LYS A 105 -9.91 3.78 -7.69
CA LYS A 105 -8.66 4.43 -8.13
C LYS A 105 -7.87 5.02 -6.96
N GLY A 106 -8.55 5.68 -6.01
CA GLY A 106 -7.94 6.20 -4.79
C GLY A 106 -7.31 5.10 -3.93
N LEU A 107 -8.00 3.95 -3.78
CA LEU A 107 -7.46 2.78 -3.10
C LEU A 107 -6.22 2.24 -3.81
N LEU A 108 -6.28 2.01 -5.12
CA LEU A 108 -5.14 1.51 -5.90
C LEU A 108 -3.91 2.42 -5.84
N ASN A 109 -4.11 3.73 -5.75
CA ASN A 109 -3.02 4.68 -5.59
C ASN A 109 -2.30 4.50 -4.24
N ILE A 110 -3.08 4.40 -3.15
CA ILE A 110 -2.55 4.23 -1.79
C ILE A 110 -1.98 2.83 -1.56
N ARG A 111 -2.54 1.83 -2.24
CA ARG A 111 -2.03 0.47 -2.25
C ARG A 111 -0.54 0.42 -2.60
N ARG A 112 -0.08 1.20 -3.58
CA ARG A 112 1.34 1.25 -3.98
C ARG A 112 2.24 1.71 -2.83
N TRP A 113 1.79 2.70 -2.06
CA TRP A 113 2.51 3.19 -0.88
C TRP A 113 2.54 2.14 0.23
N MET A 114 1.43 1.42 0.44
CA MET A 114 1.42 0.32 1.42
C MET A 114 2.31 -0.84 1.00
N GLN A 115 2.36 -1.22 -0.28
CA GLN A 115 3.23 -2.30 -0.76
C GLN A 115 4.71 -2.05 -0.40
N LEU A 116 5.16 -0.79 -0.38
CA LEU A 116 6.55 -0.45 -0.05
C LEU A 116 6.88 -0.59 1.44
N GLY A 117 5.88 -0.50 2.33
CA GLY A 117 6.07 -0.54 3.79
C GLY A 117 5.40 -1.73 4.47
N SER A 118 4.97 -2.74 3.72
CA SER A 118 4.30 -3.93 4.27
C SER A 118 5.21 -5.14 4.15
N GLU A 119 5.26 -5.92 5.24
CA GLU A 119 5.81 -7.27 5.25
C GLU A 119 4.65 -8.26 5.34
N TRP A 120 4.76 -9.36 4.61
CA TRP A 120 3.74 -10.40 4.55
C TRP A 120 4.12 -11.56 5.45
N LEU A 121 3.25 -11.88 6.41
CA LEU A 121 3.35 -13.14 7.16
C LEU A 121 2.75 -14.25 6.31
N LEU A 122 3.51 -15.33 6.13
CA LEU A 122 3.12 -16.45 5.29
C LEU A 122 2.02 -17.27 5.96
N GLY A 123 0.82 -17.20 5.38
CA GLY A 123 -0.31 -18.10 5.65
C GLY A 123 -0.52 -19.07 4.49
N ASP A 124 -1.67 -19.02 3.84
CA ASP A 124 -2.00 -19.87 2.67
C ASP A 124 -1.21 -19.51 1.40
N GLY A 125 -0.62 -18.31 1.33
CA GLY A 125 0.23 -17.87 0.20
C GLY A 125 -0.50 -17.51 -1.11
N SER A 126 -1.82 -17.62 -1.15
CA SER A 126 -2.65 -17.42 -2.37
C SER A 126 -2.72 -15.97 -2.85
N HIS A 127 -2.53 -15.02 -1.94
CA HIS A 127 -2.58 -13.59 -2.24
C HIS A 127 -1.20 -12.92 -2.28
N ILE A 128 -0.13 -13.69 -2.06
CA ILE A 128 1.26 -13.19 -1.98
C ILE A 128 1.99 -13.55 -3.27
N TRP A 129 2.62 -12.58 -3.93
CA TRP A 129 3.48 -12.80 -5.08
C TRP A 129 4.87 -13.28 -4.63
N PHE A 130 5.32 -14.40 -5.20
CA PHE A 130 6.57 -15.04 -4.81
C PHE A 130 7.79 -14.11 -4.99
N TRP A 131 7.88 -13.41 -6.12
CA TRP A 131 9.05 -12.59 -6.45
C TRP A 131 8.99 -11.14 -5.95
N TYR A 132 7.78 -10.58 -5.86
CA TYR A 132 7.57 -9.15 -5.70
C TYR A 132 7.27 -8.72 -4.27
N ASP A 133 6.63 -9.59 -3.48
CA ASP A 133 6.25 -9.27 -2.11
C ASP A 133 7.35 -9.71 -1.13
N ILE A 134 7.45 -8.99 -0.01
CA ILE A 134 8.38 -9.31 1.08
C ILE A 134 7.68 -10.31 2.00
N TRP A 135 7.90 -11.60 1.75
CA TRP A 135 7.36 -12.68 2.59
C TRP A 135 8.46 -13.51 3.26
N HIS A 136 9.71 -13.38 2.81
CA HIS A 136 10.88 -14.03 3.37
C HIS A 136 12.02 -13.01 3.52
N GLY A 137 12.52 -12.83 4.75
CA GLY A 137 13.56 -11.86 5.07
C GLY A 137 13.06 -10.40 5.03
N THR A 138 13.95 -9.48 4.64
CA THR A 138 13.71 -8.02 4.70
C THR A 138 13.51 -7.37 3.32
N CYS A 139 13.66 -8.12 2.23
CA CYS A 139 13.62 -7.60 0.87
C CYS A 139 12.89 -8.58 -0.07
N PRO A 140 12.27 -8.09 -1.17
CA PRO A 140 11.67 -8.96 -2.17
C PRO A 140 12.71 -9.87 -2.84
N LEU A 141 12.34 -11.12 -3.13
CA LEU A 141 13.26 -12.10 -3.75
C LEU A 141 13.80 -11.64 -5.11
N LYS A 142 13.04 -10.86 -5.90
CA LYS A 142 13.54 -10.28 -7.16
C LYS A 142 14.77 -9.38 -6.98
N THR A 143 14.91 -8.76 -5.81
CA THR A 143 15.99 -7.82 -5.52
C THR A 143 17.22 -8.55 -5.03
N ILE A 144 17.03 -9.64 -4.26
CA ILE A 144 18.10 -10.49 -3.74
C ILE A 144 18.67 -11.37 -4.86
N PHE A 145 17.79 -11.93 -5.71
CA PHE A 145 18.15 -12.87 -6.78
C PHE A 145 17.69 -12.38 -8.16
N PRO A 146 18.22 -11.25 -8.67
CA PRO A 146 17.76 -10.66 -9.93
C PRO A 146 18.02 -11.57 -11.13
N LYS A 147 19.12 -12.32 -11.12
CA LYS A 147 19.49 -13.25 -12.21
C LYS A 147 18.50 -14.40 -12.35
N ILE A 148 18.10 -15.01 -11.23
CA ILE A 148 17.10 -16.10 -11.23
C ILE A 148 15.74 -15.56 -11.69
N PHE A 149 15.37 -14.37 -11.21
CA PHE A 149 14.13 -13.71 -11.61
C PHE A 149 14.05 -13.42 -13.12
N GLU A 150 15.15 -12.99 -13.74
CA GLU A 150 15.21 -12.74 -15.20
C GLU A 150 15.04 -14.02 -16.03
N ILE A 151 15.54 -15.15 -15.53
CA ILE A 151 15.49 -16.44 -16.23
C ILE A 151 14.14 -17.13 -16.02
N CYS A 152 13.46 -16.86 -14.89
CA CYS A 152 12.16 -17.41 -14.58
C CYS A 152 11.08 -16.92 -15.57
N ASN A 153 10.39 -17.83 -16.24
CA ASN A 153 9.28 -17.49 -17.14
C ASN A 153 8.04 -17.03 -16.38
N GLN A 154 7.84 -17.55 -15.16
CA GLN A 154 6.65 -17.30 -14.34
C GLN A 154 6.94 -16.24 -13.28
N GLN A 155 7.08 -14.99 -13.71
CA GLN A 155 7.40 -13.87 -12.80
C GLN A 155 6.25 -13.47 -11.87
N ASN A 156 5.01 -13.76 -12.24
CA ASN A 156 3.80 -13.37 -11.49
C ASN A 156 3.15 -14.55 -10.75
N ILE A 157 3.94 -15.52 -10.30
CA ILE A 157 3.46 -16.70 -9.55
C ILE A 157 3.17 -16.35 -8.09
N THR A 158 2.15 -16.99 -7.50
CA THR A 158 1.81 -16.82 -6.08
C THR A 158 2.55 -17.84 -5.21
N VAL A 159 2.77 -17.50 -3.93
CA VAL A 159 3.48 -18.38 -3.00
C VAL A 159 2.74 -19.69 -2.76
N SER A 160 1.40 -19.75 -2.90
CA SER A 160 0.63 -20.99 -2.78
C SER A 160 0.78 -21.95 -3.96
N GLU A 161 1.12 -21.43 -5.15
CA GLU A 161 1.26 -22.22 -6.37
C GLU A 161 2.63 -22.90 -6.49
N VAL A 162 3.62 -22.39 -5.75
CA VAL A 162 4.97 -22.92 -5.66
C VAL A 162 5.09 -24.26 -4.88
N PRO A 163 4.39 -24.53 -3.75
CA PRO A 163 4.73 -25.63 -2.85
C PRO A 163 3.93 -26.91 -3.12
N THR A 164 2.93 -26.91 -4.00
CA THR A 164 2.04 -28.08 -4.12
C THR A 164 2.62 -29.23 -4.96
N LYS A 165 3.72 -29.02 -5.72
CA LYS A 165 4.33 -30.07 -6.58
C LYS A 165 5.86 -30.00 -6.76
N GLY A 166 6.62 -29.52 -5.78
CA GLY A 166 8.10 -29.60 -5.79
C GLY A 166 8.81 -28.64 -6.76
N ALA A 167 10.15 -28.62 -6.71
CA ALA A 167 11.06 -27.67 -7.37
C ALA A 167 11.01 -27.65 -8.92
N ASP A 168 10.21 -28.53 -9.54
CA ASP A 168 10.12 -28.71 -11.00
C ASP A 168 9.12 -27.76 -11.71
N TYR A 169 8.42 -26.89 -10.97
CA TYR A 169 7.34 -26.09 -11.56
C TYR A 169 7.77 -24.72 -12.12
N LEU A 170 8.83 -24.11 -11.58
CA LEU A 170 9.36 -22.89 -12.18
C LEU A 170 10.09 -23.25 -13.47
N THR A 171 9.54 -22.81 -14.59
CA THR A 171 10.20 -22.97 -15.89
C THR A 171 11.17 -21.84 -16.13
N PHE A 172 12.38 -22.21 -16.54
CA PHE A 172 13.49 -21.31 -16.79
C PHE A 172 13.79 -21.23 -18.27
N ARG A 173 14.15 -20.04 -18.79
CA ARG A 173 14.50 -19.84 -20.20
C ARG A 173 15.73 -20.63 -20.64
N ARG A 174 16.61 -20.96 -19.69
CA ARG A 174 17.85 -21.71 -19.88
C ARG A 174 18.21 -22.46 -18.61
N SER A 175 19.16 -23.38 -18.71
CA SER A 175 19.77 -24.01 -17.55
C SER A 175 20.54 -23.00 -16.70
N PHE A 176 20.61 -23.28 -15.40
CA PHE A 176 21.37 -22.49 -14.44
C PHE A 176 22.88 -22.61 -14.72
N GLY A 177 23.59 -21.48 -14.63
CA GLY A 177 25.05 -21.48 -14.47
C GLY A 177 25.46 -21.73 -13.02
N GLU A 178 26.76 -21.90 -12.74
CA GLU A 178 27.28 -22.20 -11.39
C GLU A 178 26.81 -21.21 -10.31
N ILE A 179 26.79 -19.92 -10.64
CA ILE A 179 26.36 -18.84 -9.73
C ILE A 179 24.85 -18.91 -9.46
N GLU A 180 24.05 -19.26 -10.46
CA GLU A 180 22.59 -19.34 -10.34
C GLU A 180 22.16 -20.59 -9.57
N VAL A 181 22.93 -21.68 -9.66
CA VAL A 181 22.72 -22.89 -8.85
C VAL A 181 22.97 -22.58 -7.37
N GLN A 182 24.05 -21.87 -7.05
CA GLN A 182 24.32 -21.44 -5.66
C GLN A 182 23.20 -20.54 -5.14
N GLN A 183 22.80 -19.54 -5.93
CA GLN A 183 21.70 -18.65 -5.58
C GLN A 183 20.35 -19.38 -5.42
N TRP A 184 20.11 -20.45 -6.17
CA TRP A 184 18.90 -21.27 -6.05
C TRP A 184 18.93 -22.18 -4.82
N GLN A 185 20.10 -22.61 -4.39
CA GLN A 185 20.28 -23.38 -3.15
C GLN A 185 20.17 -22.50 -1.90
N ASP A 186 20.53 -21.22 -2.01
CA ASP A 186 20.43 -20.23 -0.93
C ASP A 186 19.03 -19.61 -0.76
N LEU A 187 18.10 -19.90 -1.69
CA LEU A 187 16.73 -19.37 -1.73
C LEU A 187 15.77 -20.25 -0.92
#